data_AF-A0A6B1FWF8-F1
#
_entry.id   AF-A0A6B1FWF8-F1
#
_cell.length_a   1.000
_cell.length_b   1.000
_cell.length_c   1.000
_cell.angle_alpha   90.00
_cell.angle_beta   90.00
_cell.angle_gamma   90.00
#
_symmetry.space_group_name_H-M   'P 1'
#
loop_
_entity.id
_entity.type
_entity.pdbx_description
1 polymer ?
#
loop_
_entity_poly.entity_id
_entity_poly.type
_entity_poly.pdbx_seq_one_letter_code
_entity_poly.pdbx_strand_id
1 'polypeptide(L)'
;MGRITIDHVAIMVSDLERSLEFYRDILGMEVVSPEEHDGGPIDEMTAMSNVHMREYRLRPPGGVNGHTRTSEQGFTFDLIQW
;
A
#
# COMPACT_ATOMS: atom_id res chain seq x y z
N MET A 1 1.65 0.09 29.55
CA MET A 1 2.29 1.04 28.62
C MET A 1 1.83 0.67 27.22
N GLY A 2 1.22 1.59 26.47
CA GLY A 2 0.75 1.30 25.10
C GLY A 2 1.92 1.15 24.14
N ARG A 3 1.88 0.15 23.25
CA ARG A 3 2.87 -0.05 22.20
C ARG A 3 2.40 0.68 20.94
N ILE A 4 3.24 1.53 20.38
CA ILE A 4 3.00 2.14 19.06
C ILE A 4 3.42 1.14 17.99
N THR A 5 2.59 0.97 16.97
CA THR A 5 2.85 0.14 15.79
C THR A 5 2.67 0.96 14.52
N ILE A 6 3.45 0.65 13.49
CA ILE A 6 3.28 1.22 12.16
C ILE A 6 2.40 0.27 11.36
N ASP A 7 1.33 0.80 10.77
CA ASP A 7 0.39 0.03 9.95
C ASP A 7 0.90 -0.16 8.52
N HIS A 8 1.34 0.91 7.86
CA HIS A 8 1.85 0.86 6.50
C HIS A 8 2.83 2.00 6.21
N VAL A 9 3.57 1.88 5.11
CA VAL A 9 4.30 2.98 4.47
C VAL A 9 3.81 3.12 3.04
N ALA A 10 3.44 4.33 2.65
CA ALA A 10 2.98 4.64 1.31
C ALA A 10 3.99 5.48 0.53
N ILE A 11 4.06 5.26 -0.79
CA ILE A 11 4.78 6.13 -1.72
C ILE A 11 3.90 6.54 -2.89
N MET A 12 4.13 7.74 -3.40
CA MET A 12 3.54 8.21 -4.64
C MET A 12 4.31 7.66 -5.84
N VAL A 13 3.59 7.14 -6.83
CA VAL A 13 4.14 6.69 -8.11
C VAL A 13 3.48 7.41 -9.27
N SER A 14 4.23 7.62 -10.35
CA SER A 14 3.73 8.32 -11.54
C SER A 14 2.97 7.41 -12.52
N ASP A 15 3.13 6.10 -12.37
CA ASP A 15 2.63 5.06 -13.27
C ASP A 15 2.46 3.76 -12.47
N LEU A 16 1.22 3.49 -12.08
CA LEU A 16 0.87 2.41 -11.18
C LEU A 16 1.10 1.05 -11.86
N GLU A 17 0.80 0.94 -13.15
CA GLU A 17 0.99 -0.27 -13.93
C GLU A 17 2.46 -0.67 -13.99
N ARG A 18 3.36 0.28 -14.30
CA ARG A 18 4.82 0.05 -14.31
C ARG A 18 5.34 -0.28 -12.91
N SER A 19 4.81 0.37 -11.88
CA SER A 19 5.20 0.08 -10.50
C SER A 19 4.73 -1.31 -10.06
N LEU A 20 3.53 -1.74 -10.46
CA LEU A 20 3.05 -3.09 -10.19
C LEU A 20 3.89 -4.14 -10.92
N GLU A 21 4.27 -3.91 -12.18
CA GLU A 21 5.20 -4.80 -12.89
C GLU A 21 6.50 -5.00 -12.08
N PHE A 22 7.08 -3.92 -11.56
CA PHE A 22 8.29 -4.02 -10.76
C PHE A 22 8.07 -4.70 -9.41
N TYR A 23 7.15 -4.18 -8.58
CA TYR A 23 7.01 -4.66 -7.20
C TYR A 23 6.30 -6.01 -7.11
N ARG A 24 5.24 -6.24 -7.89
CA ARG A 24 4.50 -7.50 -7.89
C ARG A 24 5.20 -8.55 -8.76
N ASP A 25 5.48 -8.24 -10.02
CA ASP A 25 5.87 -9.28 -10.98
C ASP A 25 7.38 -9.60 -10.93
N ILE A 26 8.24 -8.59 -10.77
CA ILE A 26 9.70 -8.79 -10.70
C ILE A 26 10.15 -9.13 -9.28
N LEU A 27 9.70 -8.38 -8.27
CA LEU A 27 10.10 -8.60 -6.87
C LEU A 27 9.23 -9.65 -6.14
N GLY A 28 8.11 -10.06 -6.75
CA GLY A 28 7.25 -11.09 -6.19
C GLY A 28 6.37 -10.64 -5.02
N MET A 29 6.14 -9.33 -4.84
CA MET A 29 5.22 -8.86 -3.79
C MET A 29 3.77 -9.25 -4.08
N GLU A 30 3.01 -9.52 -3.04
CA GLU A 30 1.60 -9.87 -3.10
C GLU A 30 0.74 -8.60 -3.00
N VAL A 31 -0.21 -8.43 -3.92
CA VAL A 31 -1.26 -7.40 -3.80
C VAL A 31 -2.28 -7.86 -2.77
N VAL A 32 -2.47 -7.06 -1.73
CA VAL A 32 -3.40 -7.33 -0.63
C VAL A 32 -4.74 -6.61 -0.84
N SER A 33 -4.68 -5.36 -1.29
CA SER A 33 -5.86 -4.54 -1.55
C SER A 33 -5.61 -3.63 -2.75
N PRO A 34 -6.39 -3.74 -3.83
CA PRO A 34 -6.52 -2.72 -4.85
C PRO A 34 -7.71 -1.81 -4.53
N GLU A 35 -7.46 -0.55 -4.25
CA GLU A 35 -8.47 0.44 -3.89
C GLU A 35 -8.45 1.63 -4.86
N GLU A 36 -9.63 2.18 -5.08
CA GLU A 36 -9.85 3.38 -5.88
C GLU A 36 -10.72 4.32 -5.04
N HIS A 37 -10.22 5.52 -4.82
CA HIS A 37 -10.79 6.52 -3.93
C HIS A 37 -11.23 7.71 -4.76
N ASP A 38 -12.53 8.00 -4.72
CA ASP A 38 -13.17 9.12 -5.42
C ASP A 38 -13.81 10.08 -4.42
N GLY A 39 -13.15 11.21 -4.16
CA GLY A 39 -13.60 12.26 -3.27
C GLY A 39 -13.95 11.81 -1.84
N GLY A 40 -14.90 12.48 -1.19
CA GLY A 40 -15.40 12.07 0.13
C GLY A 40 -14.29 12.02 1.19
N PRO A 41 -14.01 10.85 1.81
CA PRO A 41 -12.95 10.74 2.82
C PRO A 41 -11.57 11.19 2.33
N ILE A 42 -11.22 10.94 1.07
CA ILE A 42 -9.90 11.33 0.55
C ILE A 42 -9.82 12.83 0.29
N ASP A 43 -10.93 13.48 -0.10
CA ASP A 43 -11.03 14.95 -0.18
C ASP A 43 -10.80 15.58 1.19
N GLU A 44 -11.48 15.08 2.23
CA GLU A 44 -11.34 15.55 3.60
C GLU A 44 -9.92 15.35 4.15
N MET A 45 -9.34 14.16 3.94
CA MET A 45 -7.99 13.83 4.42
C MET A 45 -6.91 14.74 3.80
N THR A 46 -7.11 15.14 2.54
CA THR A 46 -6.09 15.84 1.76
C THR A 46 -6.35 17.34 1.65
N ALA A 47 -7.51 17.81 2.14
CA ALA A 47 -8.02 19.17 1.97
C ALA A 47 -8.12 19.61 0.49
N MET A 48 -8.45 18.67 -0.40
CA MET A 48 -8.67 18.89 -1.83
C MET A 48 -10.11 18.52 -2.21
N SER A 49 -10.54 18.83 -3.44
CA SER A 49 -11.88 18.49 -3.92
C SER A 49 -11.81 17.72 -5.23
N ASN A 50 -12.68 16.73 -5.39
CA ASN A 50 -12.72 15.84 -6.55
C ASN A 50 -11.40 15.07 -6.75
N VAL A 51 -10.78 14.63 -5.65
CA VAL A 51 -9.65 13.71 -5.72
C VAL A 51 -10.09 12.42 -6.39
N HIS A 52 -9.26 11.97 -7.33
CA HIS A 52 -9.23 10.59 -7.78
C HIS A 52 -7.88 10.02 -7.37
N MET A 53 -7.86 8.84 -6.76
CA MET A 53 -6.63 8.21 -6.29
C MET A 53 -6.76 6.70 -6.37
N ARG A 54 -5.75 6.04 -6.92
CA ARG A 54 -5.61 4.58 -6.93
C ARG A 54 -4.54 4.17 -5.93
N GLU A 55 -4.87 3.20 -5.09
CA GLU A 55 -3.99 2.67 -4.04
C GLU A 55 -3.85 1.16 -4.18
N TYR A 56 -2.62 0.67 -4.21
CA TYR A 56 -2.33 -0.76 -4.17
C TYR A 56 -1.46 -1.07 -2.96
N ARG A 57 -2.07 -1.74 -1.99
CA ARG A 57 -1.40 -2.21 -0.79
C ARG A 57 -0.70 -3.54 -1.06
N LEU A 58 0.60 -3.58 -0.87
CA LEU A 58 1.47 -4.71 -1.15
C LEU A 58 2.05 -5.32 0.12
N ARG A 59 2.39 -6.61 0.04
CA ARG A 59 3.18 -7.32 1.05
C ARG A 59 4.32 -8.09 0.41
N PRO A 60 5.47 -8.24 1.07
CA PRO A 60 6.54 -9.10 0.60
C PRO A 60 6.09 -10.58 0.60
N PRO A 61 6.63 -11.44 -0.29
CA PRO A 61 6.25 -12.85 -0.44
C PRO A 61 6.62 -13.75 0.75
N GLY A 62 7.16 -13.19 1.84
CA GLY A 62 7.59 -13.92 3.03
C GLY A 62 8.13 -12.97 4.12
N GLY A 63 8.53 -13.52 5.26
CA GLY A 63 9.27 -12.75 6.25
C GLY A 63 10.76 -12.67 5.92
N VAL A 64 11.45 -11.71 6.52
CA VAL A 64 12.87 -11.41 6.24
C VAL A 64 13.76 -12.13 7.26
N ASN A 65 14.94 -12.62 6.85
CA ASN A 65 15.95 -13.20 7.74
C ASN A 65 15.44 -14.37 8.63
N GLY A 66 14.78 -15.37 8.03
CA GLY A 66 14.33 -16.56 8.75
C GLY A 66 13.14 -16.33 9.69
N HIS A 67 12.53 -15.16 9.64
CA HIS A 67 11.26 -14.89 10.32
C HIS A 67 10.13 -15.38 9.44
N THR A 68 9.27 -16.26 9.98
CA THR A 68 8.04 -16.70 9.30
C THR A 68 6.89 -15.77 9.70
N ARG A 69 6.01 -15.44 8.76
CA ARG A 69 4.87 -14.56 8.99
C ARG A 69 3.83 -15.24 9.90
N THR A 70 3.43 -14.59 11.00
CA THR A 70 2.49 -15.16 12.00
C THR A 70 1.19 -14.38 12.21
N SER A 71 0.98 -13.20 11.58
CA SER A 71 -0.24 -12.39 11.77
C SER A 71 -0.96 -12.03 10.46
N GLU A 72 -2.30 -11.93 10.55
CA GLU A 72 -3.22 -11.67 9.42
C GLU A 72 -3.27 -10.19 9.01
N GLN A 73 -3.22 -9.25 9.97
CA GLN A 73 -3.02 -7.83 9.72
C GLN A 73 -1.55 -7.49 10.02
N GLY A 74 -0.73 -7.51 8.96
CA GLY A 74 0.69 -7.17 9.01
C GLY A 74 0.97 -5.90 8.23
N PHE A 75 2.10 -5.26 8.58
CA PHE A 75 2.62 -4.05 7.95
C PHE A 75 2.61 -4.14 6.41
N THR A 76 2.19 -3.07 5.73
CA THR A 76 2.14 -3.04 4.26
C THR A 76 2.93 -1.90 3.63
N PHE A 77 3.16 -2.06 2.33
CA PHE A 77 3.80 -1.08 1.46
C PHE A 77 2.83 -0.67 0.37
N ASP A 78 2.48 0.61 0.32
CA ASP A 78 1.35 1.08 -0.47
C ASP A 78 1.86 1.91 -1.65
N LEU A 79 1.39 1.58 -2.86
CA LEU A 79 1.64 2.36 -4.08
C LEU A 79 0.43 3.23 -4.35
N ILE A 80 0.64 4.55 -4.44
CA ILE A 80 -0.44 5.50 -4.64
C ILE A 80 -0.22 6.27 -5.95
N GLN A 81 -1.26 6.43 -6.76
CA GLN A 81 -1.29 7.30 -7.93
C GLN A 81 -2.53 8.22 -7.88
N TRP A 82 -2.35 9.52 -8.14
CA TRP A 82 -3.45 10.47 -8.37
C TRP A 82 -3.95 10.44 -9.82
#